data_AF-A0A919Z1C2-F1
#
_entry.id   AF-A0A919Z1C2-F1
#
_cell.length_a   1.000
_cell.length_b   1.000
_cell.length_c   1.000
_cell.angle_alpha   90.00
_cell.angle_beta   90.00
_cell.angle_gamma   90.00
#
_symmetry.space_group_name_H-M   'P 1'
#
loop_
_entity.id
_entity.type
_entity.pdbx_description
1 polymer ?
#
loop_
_entity_poly.entity_id
_entity_poly.type
_entity_poly.pdbx_seq_one_letter_code
_entity_poly.pdbx_strand_id
1 'polypeptide(L)'
;MSGAQDRRPPVYPDNQGKQETIELIYNQFYSKIRKYLYMKVDSEMADDLTQQVFLKAMEKLPSFRKESSLFTWLFKIAQNTLKNEYRAKSRSKESPYDLSDLGSQFIAFDFASHLEIRIDVSQALKKLSMRDQQILSLRFFVDCTLSEIAEIVEMRESAVKNRLYRSLSKLRNELKDWGGFNLMTVQSWISIVNKQEPDDQNKDRQIKVYEDLFNELQANVDRMAAKFNHKPSRKIVIEIYPDLPTFHQAVGEADAPDWFMGTIEGNKLKIVSPLNPGPEHTYRSILKSTIHLFAMWLMSDINPKVPKWIRQGIGGYEADQMTTAFINNSIYDSIQQGNVPSFEELNNDSWDFESMKGFQFSYRFIEFIAKEYGLPELNQLIRNPNGFREIFHCSESEFHDRWILYLKQQLFP
;
A
#
# COMPACT_ATOMS: atom_id res chain seq x y z
N MET A 1 85.43 16.00 -23.84
CA MET A 1 84.52 17.16 -23.81
C MET A 1 83.12 16.68 -24.15
N SER A 2 82.15 17.07 -23.32
CA SER A 2 80.69 17.11 -23.57
C SER A 2 80.01 15.82 -24.02
N GLY A 3 79.15 15.15 -23.25
CA GLY A 3 78.03 15.73 -22.52
C GLY A 3 76.72 15.28 -23.19
N ALA A 4 76.47 13.96 -23.21
CA ALA A 4 75.22 13.40 -23.71
C ALA A 4 74.12 13.65 -22.66
N GLN A 5 73.08 14.36 -23.07
CA GLN A 5 71.93 14.75 -22.26
C GLN A 5 71.15 13.52 -21.77
N ASP A 6 71.20 13.28 -20.46
CA ASP A 6 70.31 12.38 -19.72
C ASP A 6 68.90 12.99 -19.68
N ARG A 7 68.07 12.70 -20.68
CA ARG A 7 66.63 13.03 -20.67
C ARG A 7 65.89 11.99 -19.83
N ARG A 8 65.89 12.18 -18.51
CA ARG A 8 64.96 11.47 -17.64
C ARG A 8 63.53 11.89 -17.99
N PRO A 9 62.57 10.95 -18.15
CA PRO A 9 61.17 11.30 -18.29
C PRO A 9 60.71 12.07 -17.05
N PRO A 10 59.75 13.01 -17.17
CA PRO A 10 59.21 13.72 -16.03
C PRO A 10 58.63 12.70 -15.05
N VAL A 11 59.20 12.65 -13.84
CA VAL A 11 58.60 11.95 -12.71
C VAL A 11 57.35 12.74 -12.34
N TYR A 12 56.19 12.31 -12.84
CA TYR A 12 54.92 12.79 -12.32
C TYR A 12 54.85 12.40 -10.83
N PRO A 13 54.58 13.34 -9.91
CA PRO A 13 54.34 12.97 -8.52
C PRO A 13 53.23 11.93 -8.48
N ASP A 14 53.41 10.89 -7.67
CA ASP A 14 52.49 9.77 -7.50
C ASP A 14 51.11 10.26 -7.04
N ASN A 15 50.27 10.61 -8.02
CA ASN A 15 48.91 11.08 -7.86
C ASN A 15 47.90 9.94 -8.05
N GLN A 16 48.34 8.76 -8.53
CA GLN A 16 47.47 7.60 -8.77
C GLN A 16 46.89 7.07 -7.45
N GLY A 17 47.72 6.90 -6.40
CA GLY A 17 47.22 6.46 -5.09
C GLY A 17 46.24 7.45 -4.41
N LYS A 18 46.37 8.76 -4.68
CA LYS A 18 45.41 9.78 -4.21
C LYS A 18 44.10 9.74 -4.98
N GLN A 19 44.16 9.55 -6.30
CA GLN A 19 42.98 9.44 -7.16
C GLN A 19 42.17 8.18 -6.82
N GLU A 20 42.82 7.04 -6.65
CA GLU A 20 42.19 5.77 -6.26
C GLU A 20 41.54 5.88 -4.87
N THR A 21 42.19 6.58 -3.92
CA THR A 21 41.62 6.80 -2.58
C THR A 21 40.36 7.67 -2.63
N ILE A 22 40.33 8.71 -3.46
CA ILE A 22 39.16 9.59 -3.63
C ILE A 22 38.01 8.86 -4.33
N GLU A 23 38.32 8.06 -5.35
CA GLU A 23 37.34 7.27 -6.09
C GLU A 23 36.65 6.24 -5.18
N LEU A 24 37.41 5.58 -4.30
CA LEU A 24 36.84 4.69 -3.28
C LEU A 24 35.92 5.42 -2.30
N ILE A 25 36.32 6.61 -1.83
CA ILE A 25 35.50 7.45 -0.96
C ILE A 25 34.21 7.87 -1.67
N TYR A 26 34.31 8.25 -2.95
CA TYR A 26 33.17 8.62 -3.76
C TYR A 26 32.21 7.45 -3.91
N ASN A 27 32.68 6.30 -4.39
CA ASN A 27 31.86 5.11 -4.61
C ASN A 27 31.20 4.62 -3.30
N GLN A 28 31.91 4.72 -2.18
CA GLN A 28 31.40 4.28 -0.88
C GLN A 28 30.34 5.22 -0.29
N PHE A 29 30.50 6.54 -0.44
CA PHE A 29 29.69 7.52 0.30
C PHE A 29 28.79 8.40 -0.55
N TYR A 30 28.93 8.39 -1.87
CA TYR A 30 28.15 9.24 -2.78
C TYR A 30 26.65 9.11 -2.54
N SER A 31 26.14 7.87 -2.52
CA SER A 31 24.72 7.59 -2.28
C SER A 31 24.25 8.18 -0.94
N LYS A 32 25.01 7.98 0.14
CA LYS A 32 24.65 8.48 1.48
C LYS A 32 24.63 10.01 1.53
N ILE A 33 25.66 10.66 1.00
CA ILE A 33 25.75 12.13 0.99
C ILE A 33 24.66 12.74 0.11
N ARG A 34 24.42 12.17 -1.07
CA ARG A 34 23.34 12.59 -1.96
C ARG A 34 21.98 12.44 -1.32
N LYS A 35 21.68 11.27 -0.72
CA LYS A 35 20.42 11.05 0.02
C LYS A 35 20.25 12.10 1.11
N TYR A 36 21.29 12.41 1.88
CA TYR A 36 21.24 13.45 2.92
C TYR A 36 20.93 14.85 2.35
N LEU A 37 21.55 15.24 1.24
CA LEU A 37 21.32 16.56 0.63
C LEU A 37 19.96 16.65 -0.07
N TYR A 38 19.55 15.57 -0.72
CA TYR A 38 18.21 15.40 -1.29
C TYR A 38 17.13 15.51 -0.21
N MET A 39 17.45 15.11 1.02
CA MET A 39 16.61 15.39 2.18
C MET A 39 16.59 16.86 2.63
N LYS A 40 17.05 17.84 1.84
CA LYS A 40 17.15 19.25 2.28
C LYS A 40 16.86 20.25 1.16
N VAL A 41 17.09 19.85 -0.09
CA VAL A 41 16.92 20.68 -1.28
C VAL A 41 16.27 19.86 -2.40
N ASP A 42 15.86 20.51 -3.48
CA ASP A 42 15.39 19.83 -4.70
C ASP A 42 16.47 18.92 -5.33
N SER A 43 16.07 18.08 -6.28
CA SER A 43 16.96 17.07 -6.87
C SER A 43 18.20 17.66 -7.52
N GLU A 44 18.02 18.70 -8.33
CA GLU A 44 19.10 19.33 -9.10
C GLU A 44 20.12 19.96 -8.14
N MET A 45 19.63 20.71 -7.15
CA MET A 45 20.46 21.30 -6.11
C MET A 45 21.16 20.24 -5.24
N ALA A 46 20.51 19.10 -4.97
CA ALA A 46 21.12 18.02 -4.22
C ALA A 46 22.29 17.40 -4.98
N ASP A 47 22.15 17.23 -6.29
CA ASP A 47 23.20 16.73 -7.18
C ASP A 47 24.39 17.69 -7.22
N ASP A 48 24.12 18.99 -7.38
CA ASP A 48 25.15 20.03 -7.39
C ASP A 48 25.91 20.13 -6.06
N LEU A 49 25.19 20.16 -4.94
CA LEU A 49 25.82 20.22 -3.62
C LEU A 49 26.60 18.94 -3.33
N THR A 50 26.15 17.78 -3.81
CA THR A 50 26.89 16.52 -3.65
C THR A 50 28.24 16.62 -4.37
N GLN A 51 28.26 17.10 -5.61
CA GLN A 51 29.51 17.31 -6.36
C GLN A 51 30.45 18.25 -5.61
N GLN A 52 29.93 19.39 -5.12
CA GLN A 52 30.74 20.35 -4.34
C GLN A 52 31.32 19.74 -3.05
N VAL A 53 30.60 18.83 -2.40
CA VAL A 53 31.08 18.14 -1.20
C VAL A 53 32.28 17.26 -1.51
N PHE A 54 32.22 16.46 -2.57
CA PHE A 54 33.33 15.58 -2.94
C PHE A 54 34.54 16.36 -3.47
N LEU A 55 34.33 17.48 -4.18
CA LEU A 55 35.42 18.39 -4.55
C LEU A 55 36.13 18.97 -3.31
N LYS A 56 35.38 19.48 -2.34
CA LYS A 56 35.95 19.98 -1.07
C LYS A 56 36.60 18.87 -0.24
N ALA A 57 36.06 17.66 -0.28
CA ALA A 57 36.66 16.50 0.36
C ALA A 57 38.01 16.18 -0.29
N MET A 58 38.10 16.22 -1.62
CA MET A 58 39.36 16.01 -2.33
C MET A 58 40.45 16.98 -1.92
N GLU A 59 40.11 18.26 -1.78
CA GLU A 59 41.05 19.29 -1.32
C GLU A 59 41.48 19.10 0.14
N LYS A 60 40.55 18.67 1.00
CA LYS A 60 40.79 18.61 2.45
C LYS A 60 41.28 17.26 2.95
N LEU A 61 41.18 16.20 2.15
CA LEU A 61 41.55 14.84 2.54
C LEU A 61 42.99 14.73 3.09
N PRO A 62 44.01 15.42 2.54
CA PRO A 62 45.36 15.37 3.11
C PRO A 62 45.46 15.90 4.56
N SER A 63 44.52 16.76 4.97
CA SER A 63 44.47 17.35 6.31
C SER A 63 43.61 16.55 7.29
N PHE A 64 43.03 15.42 6.85
CA PHE A 64 42.14 14.62 7.69
C PHE A 64 42.95 13.85 8.76
N ARG A 65 42.77 14.27 10.02
CA ARG A 65 43.52 13.77 11.18
C ARG A 65 43.04 12.43 11.74
N LYS A 66 42.00 11.82 11.14
CA LYS A 66 41.40 10.53 11.58
C LYS A 66 40.89 10.52 13.03
N GLU A 67 40.54 11.69 13.56
CA GLU A 67 39.94 11.87 14.89
C GLU A 67 38.44 11.54 14.92
N SER A 68 37.84 11.24 13.75
CA SER A 68 36.47 10.75 13.58
C SER A 68 36.44 9.72 12.45
N SER A 69 35.32 9.04 12.24
CA SER A 69 35.17 8.21 11.05
C SER A 69 35.25 9.07 9.76
N LEU A 70 35.72 8.45 8.68
CA LEU A 70 35.83 9.12 7.38
C LEU A 70 34.47 9.64 6.90
N PHE A 71 33.40 8.89 7.19
CA PHE A 71 32.03 9.30 6.91
C PHE A 71 31.62 10.53 7.72
N THR A 72 31.86 10.57 9.03
CA THR A 72 31.54 11.75 9.87
C THR A 72 32.23 13.00 9.39
N TRP A 73 33.52 12.89 9.03
CA TRP A 73 34.27 14.01 8.48
C TRP A 73 33.68 14.51 7.15
N LEU A 74 33.37 13.59 6.23
CA LEU A 74 32.72 13.91 4.96
C LEU A 74 31.32 14.52 5.16
N PHE A 75 30.57 14.01 6.12
CA PHE A 75 29.25 14.51 6.49
C PHE A 75 29.33 15.95 7.05
N LYS A 76 30.37 16.29 7.82
CA LYS A 76 30.62 17.66 8.28
C LYS A 76 30.86 18.60 7.10
N ILE A 77 31.55 18.14 6.05
CA ILE A 77 31.75 18.91 4.80
C ILE A 77 30.40 19.13 4.11
N ALA A 78 29.54 18.11 4.06
CA ALA A 78 28.18 18.23 3.52
C ALA A 78 27.32 19.24 4.29
N GLN A 79 27.30 19.17 5.61
CA GLN A 79 26.59 20.13 6.46
C GLN A 79 27.06 21.57 6.24
N ASN A 80 28.38 21.78 6.18
CA ASN A 80 28.93 23.11 5.96
C ASN A 80 28.62 23.65 4.57
N THR A 81 28.67 22.80 3.54
CA THR A 81 28.31 23.17 2.16
C THR A 81 26.84 23.58 2.07
N LEU A 82 25.93 22.78 2.63
CA LEU A 82 24.50 23.13 2.69
C LEU A 82 24.23 24.41 3.48
N LYS A 83 24.91 24.60 4.62
CA LYS A 83 24.77 25.83 5.43
C LYS A 83 25.20 27.08 4.66
N ASN A 84 26.27 26.96 3.88
CA ASN A 84 26.76 28.07 3.05
C ASN A 84 25.77 28.37 1.91
N GLU A 85 25.14 27.36 1.33
CA GLU A 85 24.11 27.52 0.30
C GLU A 85 22.89 28.28 0.84
N TYR A 86 22.36 27.86 1.99
CA TYR A 86 21.25 28.59 2.63
C TYR A 86 21.63 30.05 2.98
N ARG A 87 22.85 30.29 3.44
CA ARG A 87 23.36 31.65 3.69
C ARG A 87 23.45 32.49 2.42
N ALA A 88 23.83 31.89 1.28
CA ALA A 88 23.88 32.58 0.00
C ALA A 88 22.47 32.94 -0.48
N LYS A 89 21.52 32.00 -0.44
CA LYS A 89 20.11 32.24 -0.77
C LYS A 89 19.45 33.31 0.12
N SER A 90 19.76 33.31 1.42
CA SER A 90 19.23 34.31 2.37
C SER A 90 19.76 35.72 2.13
N ARG A 91 20.98 35.89 1.58
CA ARG A 91 21.54 37.21 1.25
C ARG A 91 21.00 37.79 -0.06
N SER A 92 20.36 36.96 -0.88
CA SER A 92 19.78 37.36 -2.17
C SER A 92 18.31 37.79 -2.09
N LYS A 93 17.64 37.65 -0.93
CA LYS A 93 16.26 38.09 -0.68
C LYS A 93 16.25 39.09 0.48
N GLU A 94 15.73 40.29 0.25
CA GLU A 94 15.43 41.24 1.33
C GLU A 94 14.23 40.72 2.15
N SER A 95 14.36 40.71 3.50
CA SER A 95 13.35 40.38 4.54
C SER A 95 13.30 38.92 5.06
N PRO A 96 12.82 38.67 6.31
CA PRO A 96 13.60 38.70 7.54
C PRO A 96 13.60 37.28 8.15
N TYR A 97 14.60 36.46 7.82
CA TYR A 97 14.83 35.25 8.60
C TYR A 97 15.59 35.65 9.86
N ASP A 98 14.91 35.63 11.01
CA ASP A 98 15.52 35.80 12.32
C ASP A 98 16.57 34.69 12.53
N LEU A 99 17.83 35.07 12.44
CA LEU A 99 18.99 34.17 12.47
C LEU A 99 19.29 33.62 13.87
N SER A 100 18.56 34.08 14.90
CA SER A 100 18.68 33.56 16.27
C SER A 100 18.19 32.12 16.40
N ASP A 101 17.41 31.65 15.42
CA ASP A 101 16.80 30.33 15.41
C ASP A 101 17.60 29.32 14.55
N LEU A 102 18.72 29.69 13.92
CA LEU A 102 19.54 28.75 13.11
C LEU A 102 20.26 27.66 13.91
N GLY A 103 20.34 27.79 15.24
CA GLY A 103 20.77 26.71 16.15
C GLY A 103 19.67 25.68 16.43
N SER A 104 18.42 26.08 16.23
CA SER A 104 17.18 25.34 16.53
C SER A 104 16.38 24.97 15.28
N GLN A 105 16.69 25.59 14.13
CA GLN A 105 16.14 25.37 12.79
C GLN A 105 16.84 24.24 12.05
N PHE A 106 16.83 23.05 12.64
CA PHE A 106 16.70 21.86 11.80
C PHE A 106 15.26 21.70 11.29
N ILE A 107 14.40 22.73 11.37
CA ILE A 107 12.95 22.63 11.38
C ILE A 107 12.40 22.05 10.07
N ALA A 108 11.80 20.88 10.24
CA ALA A 108 10.85 20.16 9.40
C ALA A 108 11.24 20.02 7.91
N PHE A 109 12.19 19.13 7.64
CA PHE A 109 12.21 18.48 6.34
C PHE A 109 11.11 17.42 6.26
N ASP A 110 10.46 17.34 5.10
CA ASP A 110 9.35 16.44 4.83
C ASP A 110 9.84 14.99 4.63
N PHE A 111 10.10 14.33 5.75
CA PHE A 111 10.39 12.90 5.80
C PHE A 111 9.28 12.07 5.13
N ALA A 112 8.04 12.59 5.08
CA ALA A 112 6.90 11.88 4.55
C ALA A 112 6.68 12.07 3.05
N SER A 113 7.32 13.04 2.41
CA SER A 113 7.35 13.05 0.95
C SER A 113 8.14 11.85 0.39
N HIS A 114 9.00 11.20 1.14
CA HIS A 114 9.94 10.25 0.54
C HIS A 114 9.64 8.80 0.86
N LEU A 115 8.55 8.54 1.58
CA LEU A 115 7.88 7.24 1.66
C LEU A 115 6.71 7.27 0.67
N GLU A 116 6.48 6.20 -0.09
CA GLU A 116 5.24 5.99 -0.88
C GLU A 116 3.96 5.90 0.01
N ILE A 117 4.08 6.21 1.30
CA ILE A 117 3.02 6.24 2.31
C ILE A 117 2.96 7.69 2.82
N ARG A 118 2.38 8.58 2.02
CA ARG A 118 2.65 10.03 2.13
C ARG A 118 1.83 10.83 3.14
N ILE A 119 0.77 10.30 3.73
CA ILE A 119 -0.16 11.19 4.45
C ILE A 119 -0.04 11.09 5.99
N ASP A 120 0.20 9.90 6.55
CA ASP A 120 0.06 9.72 8.01
C ASP A 120 1.38 9.84 8.79
N VAL A 121 2.51 9.50 8.16
CA VAL A 121 3.83 9.52 8.82
C VAL A 121 4.34 10.96 9.02
N SER A 122 3.95 11.90 8.15
CA SER A 122 4.38 13.32 8.20
C SER A 122 3.98 14.00 9.50
N GLN A 123 2.72 13.82 9.90
CA GLN A 123 2.16 14.49 11.07
C GLN A 123 2.70 13.89 12.37
N ALA A 124 2.87 12.56 12.44
CA ALA A 124 3.44 11.91 13.60
C ALA A 124 4.90 12.32 13.83
N LEU A 125 5.68 12.51 12.76
CA LEU A 125 7.08 12.94 12.87
C LEU A 125 7.23 14.37 13.36
N LYS A 126 6.33 15.28 12.96
CA LYS A 126 6.32 16.67 13.43
C LYS A 126 6.15 16.78 14.95
N LYS A 127 5.58 15.75 15.61
CA LYS A 127 5.43 15.69 17.08
C LYS A 127 6.70 15.25 17.81
N LEU A 128 7.70 14.73 17.11
CA LEU A 128 9.00 14.41 17.71
C LEU A 128 9.86 15.66 17.85
N SER A 129 10.80 15.63 18.81
CA SER A 129 11.82 16.67 18.88
C SER A 129 12.68 16.68 17.61
N MET A 130 13.17 17.85 17.22
CA MET A 130 14.01 18.00 16.02
C MET A 130 15.19 17.04 15.99
N ARG A 131 15.80 16.82 17.16
CA ARG A 131 16.94 15.92 17.30
C ARG A 131 16.56 14.45 17.13
N ASP A 132 15.34 14.07 17.49
CA ASP A 132 14.81 12.71 17.28
C ASP A 132 14.47 12.45 15.81
N GLN A 133 13.84 13.44 15.15
CA GLN A 133 13.59 13.39 13.70
C GLN A 133 14.90 13.24 12.93
N GLN A 134 15.94 13.97 13.34
CA GLN A 134 17.29 13.89 12.77
C GLN A 134 17.91 12.51 12.94
N ILE A 135 17.85 11.92 14.14
CA ILE A 135 18.37 10.57 14.41
C ILE A 135 17.65 9.51 13.54
N LEU A 136 16.32 9.61 13.40
CA LEU A 136 15.53 8.70 12.56
C LEU A 136 15.87 8.83 11.07
N SER A 137 16.00 10.07 10.59
CA SER A 137 16.38 10.37 9.19
C SER A 137 17.74 9.78 8.84
N LEU A 138 18.74 10.00 9.70
CA LEU A 138 20.07 9.45 9.52
C LEU A 138 20.04 7.91 9.52
N ARG A 139 19.23 7.31 10.39
CA ARG A 139 19.16 5.84 10.50
C ARG A 139 18.48 5.17 9.32
N PHE A 140 17.34 5.67 8.88
CA PHE A 140 16.44 4.96 7.96
C PHE A 140 16.48 5.47 6.52
N PHE A 141 16.97 6.69 6.30
CA PHE A 141 17.01 7.29 4.95
C PHE A 141 18.44 7.41 4.42
N VAL A 142 19.38 7.75 5.31
CA VAL A 142 20.81 7.91 4.96
C VAL A 142 21.62 6.63 5.24
N ASP A 143 20.98 5.61 5.83
CA ASP A 143 21.58 4.31 6.15
C ASP A 143 22.81 4.41 7.08
N CYS A 144 22.78 5.32 8.05
CA CYS A 144 23.85 5.48 9.06
C CYS A 144 23.76 4.39 10.15
N THR A 145 24.93 3.96 10.62
CA THR A 145 25.10 3.13 11.81
C THR A 145 24.88 3.95 13.09
N LEU A 146 24.63 3.28 14.23
CA LEU A 146 24.44 3.98 15.51
C LEU A 146 25.69 4.75 15.94
N SER A 147 26.88 4.21 15.68
CA SER A 147 28.17 4.87 15.93
C SER A 147 28.34 6.13 15.06
N GLU A 148 28.05 6.06 13.76
CA GLU A 148 28.10 7.23 12.87
C GLU A 148 27.11 8.31 13.31
N ILE A 149 25.89 7.91 13.70
CA ILE A 149 24.89 8.87 14.22
C ILE A 149 25.39 9.51 15.51
N ALA A 150 25.98 8.72 16.42
CA ALA A 150 26.54 9.21 17.69
C ALA A 150 27.61 10.27 17.49
N GLU A 151 28.52 10.06 16.53
CA GLU A 151 29.50 11.06 16.13
C GLU A 151 28.83 12.30 15.51
N ILE A 152 27.90 12.12 14.56
CA ILE A 152 27.23 13.23 13.85
C ILE A 152 26.41 14.11 14.78
N VAL A 153 25.68 13.51 15.72
CA VAL A 153 24.83 14.25 16.67
C VAL A 153 25.57 14.57 17.97
N GLU A 154 26.86 14.26 18.08
CA GLU A 154 27.71 14.54 19.25
C GLU A 154 27.10 13.98 20.56
N MET A 155 26.74 12.70 20.55
CA MET A 155 26.13 11.98 21.68
C MET A 155 26.83 10.65 21.92
N ARG A 156 26.69 10.08 23.13
CA ARG A 156 27.09 8.68 23.36
C ARG A 156 26.21 7.75 22.53
N GLU A 157 26.79 6.70 21.95
CA GLU A 157 26.04 5.72 21.15
C GLU A 157 24.87 5.09 21.92
N SER A 158 25.06 4.81 23.21
CA SER A 158 23.98 4.33 24.09
C SER A 158 22.84 5.34 24.25
N ALA A 159 23.14 6.64 24.24
CA ALA A 159 22.14 7.71 24.28
C ALA A 159 21.41 7.83 22.93
N VAL A 160 22.11 7.67 21.80
CA VAL A 160 21.49 7.59 20.47
C VAL A 160 20.57 6.39 20.35
N LYS A 161 21.03 5.20 20.76
CA LYS A 161 20.23 3.98 20.80
C LYS A 161 18.95 4.18 21.62
N ASN A 162 19.09 4.70 22.84
CA ASN A 162 17.95 4.97 23.71
C ASN A 162 16.98 6.01 23.12
N ARG A 163 17.49 7.08 22.51
CA ARG A 163 16.66 8.08 21.84
C ARG A 163 15.96 7.47 20.64
N LEU A 164 16.64 6.73 19.77
CA LEU A 164 16.05 6.02 18.64
C LEU A 164 14.90 5.11 19.09
N TYR A 165 15.10 4.27 20.11
CA TYR A 165 14.04 3.42 20.66
C TYR A 165 12.86 4.23 21.22
N ARG A 166 13.14 5.30 21.97
CA ARG A 166 12.10 6.18 22.51
C ARG A 166 11.34 6.93 21.42
N SER A 167 12.02 7.39 20.39
CA SER A 167 11.42 8.09 19.24
C SER A 167 10.59 7.14 18.41
N LEU A 168 11.04 5.91 18.19
CA LEU A 168 10.23 4.85 17.57
C LEU A 168 9.02 4.48 18.44
N SER A 169 9.17 4.43 19.76
CA SER A 169 8.04 4.20 20.68
C SER A 169 7.07 5.38 20.71
N LYS A 170 7.56 6.62 20.64
CA LYS A 170 6.73 7.82 20.53
C LYS A 170 6.02 7.87 19.19
N LEU A 171 6.70 7.59 18.08
CA LEU A 171 6.04 7.44 16.79
C LEU A 171 5.00 6.34 16.84
N ARG A 172 5.34 5.18 17.40
CA ARG A 172 4.38 4.10 17.62
C ARG A 172 3.19 4.57 18.47
N ASN A 173 3.42 5.39 19.49
CA ASN A 173 2.35 5.91 20.36
C ASN A 173 1.52 7.00 19.69
N GLU A 174 2.12 7.92 18.93
CA GLU A 174 1.42 8.94 18.15
C GLU A 174 0.62 8.32 17.02
N LEU A 175 1.20 7.30 16.37
CA LEU A 175 0.51 6.42 15.44
C LEU A 175 -0.47 5.47 16.14
N LYS A 176 -0.44 5.34 17.49
CA LYS A 176 -1.42 4.60 18.31
C LYS A 176 -2.51 5.48 18.96
N ASP A 177 -2.28 6.77 19.18
CA ASP A 177 -3.34 7.70 19.56
C ASP A 177 -4.12 8.13 18.31
N TRP A 178 -3.51 8.02 17.13
CA TRP A 178 -4.22 7.82 15.86
C TRP A 178 -4.62 6.36 15.59
N GLY A 179 -4.06 5.42 16.35
CA GLY A 179 -4.14 3.97 16.13
C GLY A 179 -4.41 3.17 17.40
N GLY A 180 -5.63 3.29 17.91
CA GLY A 180 -6.32 2.14 18.51
C GLY A 180 -6.36 0.92 17.56
N PHE A 181 -5.81 1.04 16.36
CA PHE A 181 -5.35 -0.01 15.47
C PHE A 181 -4.06 -0.68 15.96
N ASN A 182 -4.24 -1.67 16.84
CA ASN A 182 -3.35 -2.82 16.83
C ASN A 182 -3.75 -3.71 15.63
N LEU A 183 -3.28 -3.40 14.41
CA LEU A 183 -3.60 -4.22 13.23
C LEU A 183 -2.44 -4.24 12.22
N MET A 184 -2.07 -5.44 11.79
CA MET A 184 -1.68 -5.68 10.39
C MET A 184 -2.62 -4.85 9.52
N THR A 185 -2.13 -3.77 8.92
CA THR A 185 -2.98 -2.90 8.08
C THR A 185 -3.50 -3.70 6.89
N VAL A 186 -4.61 -3.27 6.28
CA VAL A 186 -5.08 -3.80 5.00
C VAL A 186 -3.94 -3.85 3.96
N GLN A 187 -2.99 -2.92 4.03
CA GLN A 187 -1.73 -2.89 3.25
C GLN A 187 -0.82 -4.12 3.44
N SER A 188 -0.83 -4.76 4.61
CA SER A 188 -0.12 -6.03 4.83
C SER A 188 -0.84 -7.22 4.22
N TRP A 189 -2.17 -7.12 4.06
CA TRP A 189 -3.02 -8.14 3.45
C TRP A 189 -3.32 -7.89 1.99
N ILE A 190 -3.01 -6.74 1.39
CA ILE A 190 -3.34 -6.43 0.00
C ILE A 190 -2.10 -5.93 -0.75
N SER A 191 -1.83 -6.51 -1.92
CA SER A 191 -0.87 -6.02 -2.93
C SER A 191 -1.66 -5.72 -4.19
N ILE A 192 -1.38 -4.63 -4.90
CA ILE A 192 -1.99 -4.37 -6.21
C ILE A 192 -0.88 -4.43 -7.28
N VAL A 193 -1.13 -5.13 -8.38
CA VAL A 193 -0.18 -5.37 -9.47
C VAL A 193 -0.87 -5.03 -10.79
N ASN A 194 -0.29 -4.10 -11.58
CA ASN A 194 -0.74 -3.89 -12.97
C ASN A 194 -0.18 -5.00 -13.87
N LYS A 195 -0.99 -5.49 -14.80
CA LYS A 195 -0.54 -6.40 -15.86
C LYS A 195 -0.20 -5.67 -17.16
N GLN A 196 -0.36 -4.35 -17.22
CA GLN A 196 0.12 -3.50 -18.31
C GLN A 196 1.53 -2.95 -17.99
N GLU A 197 2.37 -2.79 -19.02
CA GLU A 197 3.64 -2.06 -18.89
C GLU A 197 3.40 -0.58 -18.53
N PRO A 198 4.28 0.05 -17.74
CA PRO A 198 4.13 1.44 -17.35
C PRO A 198 4.17 2.37 -18.58
N ASP A 199 3.02 2.95 -18.90
CA ASP A 199 2.89 4.03 -19.88
C ASP A 199 2.96 5.38 -19.15
N ASP A 200 4.05 6.12 -19.36
CA ASP A 200 4.30 7.41 -18.71
C ASP A 200 3.19 8.45 -18.98
N GLN A 201 2.41 8.30 -20.07
CA GLN A 201 1.30 9.21 -20.37
C GLN A 201 0.07 9.01 -19.46
N ASN A 202 -0.06 7.85 -18.83
CA ASN A 202 -1.22 7.48 -18.00
C ASN A 202 -0.89 7.26 -16.51
N LYS A 203 0.34 7.56 -16.10
CA LYS A 203 0.85 7.31 -14.75
C LYS A 203 -0.02 7.89 -13.64
N ASP A 204 -0.44 9.15 -13.75
CA ASP A 204 -1.29 9.81 -12.75
C ASP A 204 -2.68 9.16 -12.64
N ARG A 205 -3.25 8.71 -13.77
CA ARG A 205 -4.55 8.02 -13.79
C ARG A 205 -4.43 6.63 -13.17
N GLN A 206 -3.32 5.93 -13.42
CA GLN A 206 -3.05 4.64 -12.80
C GLN A 206 -2.87 4.79 -11.29
N ILE A 207 -2.07 5.78 -10.83
CA ILE A 207 -1.91 6.11 -9.40
C ILE A 207 -3.27 6.33 -8.74
N LYS A 208 -4.15 7.12 -9.38
CA LYS A 208 -5.50 7.35 -8.88
C LYS A 208 -6.33 6.06 -8.76
N VAL A 209 -6.24 5.14 -9.73
CA VAL A 209 -6.91 3.82 -9.64
C VAL A 209 -6.43 3.04 -8.42
N TYR A 210 -5.12 3.05 -8.14
CA TYR A 210 -4.57 2.39 -6.96
C TYR A 210 -5.12 3.00 -5.66
N GLU A 211 -5.10 4.33 -5.56
CA GLU A 211 -5.63 5.05 -4.40
C GLU A 211 -7.11 4.75 -4.18
N ASP A 212 -7.92 4.83 -5.24
CA ASP A 212 -9.37 4.58 -5.17
C ASP A 212 -9.67 3.13 -4.77
N LEU A 213 -9.01 2.14 -5.39
CA LEU A 213 -9.17 0.72 -5.02
C LEU A 213 -8.76 0.46 -3.58
N PHE A 214 -7.62 1.04 -3.16
CA PHE A 214 -7.11 0.86 -1.81
C PHE A 214 -8.07 1.45 -0.77
N ASN A 215 -8.54 2.68 -0.99
CA ASN A 215 -9.46 3.37 -0.09
C ASN A 215 -10.79 2.61 0.04
N GLU A 216 -11.34 2.16 -1.09
CA GLU A 216 -12.60 1.41 -1.12
C GLU A 216 -12.47 0.07 -0.36
N LEU A 217 -11.35 -0.63 -0.53
CA LEU A 217 -11.09 -1.90 0.16
C LEU A 217 -10.76 -1.71 1.64
N GLN A 218 -9.99 -0.70 2.00
CA GLN A 218 -9.51 -0.53 3.37
C GLN A 218 -10.67 -0.48 4.38
N ALA A 219 -11.65 0.39 4.11
CA ALA A 219 -12.81 0.53 4.99
C ALA A 219 -13.65 -0.76 5.07
N ASN A 220 -13.70 -1.53 3.98
CA ASN A 220 -14.53 -2.72 3.87
C ASN A 220 -13.88 -3.98 4.43
N VAL A 221 -12.56 -4.11 4.33
CA VAL A 221 -11.78 -5.25 4.84
C VAL A 221 -11.88 -5.33 6.35
N ASP A 222 -11.62 -4.24 7.06
CA ASP A 222 -11.67 -4.23 8.53
C ASP A 222 -13.09 -4.49 9.03
N ARG A 223 -14.08 -3.86 8.39
CA ARG A 223 -15.50 -4.06 8.66
C ARG A 223 -15.91 -5.53 8.49
N MET A 224 -15.53 -6.17 7.38
CA MET A 224 -15.86 -7.56 7.11
C MET A 224 -15.10 -8.53 7.99
N ALA A 225 -13.81 -8.29 8.26
CA ALA A 225 -13.02 -9.12 9.14
C ALA A 225 -13.60 -9.16 10.57
N ALA A 226 -14.07 -8.01 11.05
CA ALA A 226 -14.81 -7.92 12.31
C ALA A 226 -16.18 -8.62 12.22
N LYS A 227 -16.97 -8.31 11.18
CA LYS A 227 -18.31 -8.87 10.96
C LYS A 227 -18.33 -10.40 10.91
N PHE A 228 -17.34 -11.00 10.26
CA PHE A 228 -17.25 -12.45 10.11
C PHE A 228 -16.32 -13.12 11.12
N ASN A 229 -15.79 -12.36 12.09
CA ASN A 229 -14.85 -12.83 13.10
C ASN A 229 -13.71 -13.67 12.49
N HIS A 230 -13.14 -13.17 11.39
CA HIS A 230 -12.08 -13.85 10.65
C HIS A 230 -11.14 -12.82 10.04
N LYS A 231 -9.85 -12.95 10.34
CA LYS A 231 -8.81 -12.14 9.70
C LYS A 231 -8.27 -12.88 8.48
N PRO A 232 -7.99 -12.19 7.37
CA PRO A 232 -7.35 -12.80 6.20
C PRO A 232 -6.15 -13.66 6.61
N SER A 233 -6.17 -14.95 6.24
CA SER A 233 -5.09 -15.89 6.61
C SER A 233 -3.79 -15.64 5.86
N ARG A 234 -3.87 -14.92 4.73
CA ARG A 234 -2.77 -14.66 3.81
C ARG A 234 -2.96 -13.34 3.08
N LYS A 235 -1.87 -12.86 2.50
CA LYS A 235 -1.87 -11.67 1.66
C LYS A 235 -2.61 -11.95 0.35
N ILE A 236 -3.53 -11.06 0.03
CA ILE A 236 -4.31 -10.96 -1.20
C ILE A 236 -3.54 -10.13 -2.22
N VAL A 237 -3.62 -10.51 -3.49
CA VAL A 237 -3.03 -9.77 -4.60
C VAL A 237 -4.14 -9.38 -5.58
N ILE A 238 -4.28 -8.10 -5.87
CA ILE A 238 -5.20 -7.59 -6.89
C ILE A 238 -4.42 -7.43 -8.18
N GLU A 239 -4.73 -8.25 -9.17
CA GLU A 239 -4.15 -8.18 -10.51
C GLU A 239 -5.10 -7.38 -11.41
N ILE A 240 -4.63 -6.22 -11.89
CA ILE A 240 -5.41 -5.34 -12.76
C ILE A 240 -4.99 -5.60 -14.20
N TYR A 241 -5.96 -5.98 -15.02
CA TYR A 241 -5.80 -6.24 -16.46
C TYR A 241 -6.24 -5.01 -17.27
N PRO A 242 -5.56 -4.70 -18.38
CA PRO A 242 -5.79 -3.44 -19.11
C PRO A 242 -7.18 -3.34 -19.75
N ASP A 243 -7.79 -4.46 -20.14
CA ASP A 243 -9.08 -4.55 -20.81
C ASP A 243 -9.74 -5.93 -20.62
N LEU A 244 -11.02 -6.04 -20.98
CA LEU A 244 -11.78 -7.29 -20.88
C LEU A 244 -11.17 -8.43 -21.69
N PRO A 245 -10.78 -8.28 -22.97
CA PRO A 245 -10.19 -9.37 -23.74
C PRO A 245 -8.92 -9.94 -23.09
N THR A 246 -8.03 -9.08 -22.59
CA THR A 246 -6.81 -9.51 -21.90
C THR A 246 -7.14 -10.23 -20.58
N PHE A 247 -8.12 -9.72 -19.83
CA PHE A 247 -8.61 -10.37 -18.62
C PHE A 247 -9.20 -11.76 -18.92
N HIS A 248 -10.13 -11.87 -19.86
CA HIS A 248 -10.79 -13.11 -20.31
C HIS A 248 -9.78 -14.16 -20.75
N GLN A 249 -8.79 -13.76 -21.57
CA GLN A 249 -7.70 -14.64 -21.97
C GLN A 249 -6.88 -15.13 -20.77
N ALA A 250 -6.55 -14.24 -19.83
CA ALA A 250 -5.72 -14.57 -18.67
C ALA A 250 -6.40 -15.44 -17.60
N VAL A 251 -7.73 -15.53 -17.62
CA VAL A 251 -8.51 -16.42 -16.75
C VAL A 251 -8.94 -17.71 -17.45
N GLY A 252 -8.61 -17.87 -18.73
CA GLY A 252 -8.93 -19.08 -19.51
C GLY A 252 -10.35 -19.11 -20.07
N GLU A 253 -11.05 -17.98 -20.08
CA GLU A 253 -12.45 -17.85 -20.50
C GLU A 253 -12.57 -16.84 -21.65
N ALA A 254 -11.97 -17.16 -22.80
CA ALA A 254 -11.85 -16.21 -23.92
C ALA A 254 -13.19 -15.74 -24.51
N ASP A 255 -14.24 -16.57 -24.39
CA ASP A 255 -15.59 -16.28 -24.87
C ASP A 255 -16.54 -15.86 -23.73
N ALA A 256 -15.98 -15.41 -22.60
CA ALA A 256 -16.78 -14.95 -21.48
C ALA A 256 -17.63 -13.74 -21.86
N PRO A 257 -18.82 -13.60 -21.26
CA PRO A 257 -19.69 -12.45 -21.50
C PRO A 257 -19.09 -11.15 -20.95
N ASP A 258 -19.45 -10.01 -21.54
CA ASP A 258 -18.91 -8.69 -21.17
C ASP A 258 -19.16 -8.28 -19.71
N TRP A 259 -20.18 -8.85 -19.07
CA TRP A 259 -20.42 -8.61 -17.64
C TRP A 259 -19.38 -9.28 -16.74
N PHE A 260 -18.63 -10.27 -17.23
CA PHE A 260 -17.59 -10.97 -16.48
C PHE A 260 -16.31 -10.13 -16.45
N MET A 261 -16.16 -9.36 -15.38
CA MET A 261 -15.09 -8.35 -15.23
C MET A 261 -14.03 -8.70 -14.19
N GLY A 262 -14.23 -9.78 -13.43
CA GLY A 262 -13.35 -10.14 -12.33
C GLY A 262 -13.66 -11.49 -11.71
N THR A 263 -12.64 -12.09 -11.11
CA THR A 263 -12.73 -13.41 -10.47
C THR A 263 -11.68 -13.56 -9.38
N ILE A 264 -11.79 -14.66 -8.60
CA ILE A 264 -10.81 -15.03 -7.58
C ILE A 264 -10.06 -16.30 -7.99
N GLU A 265 -8.73 -16.28 -7.87
CA GLU A 265 -7.88 -17.45 -8.07
C GLU A 265 -6.88 -17.56 -6.92
N GLY A 266 -7.11 -18.51 -6.01
CA GLY A 266 -6.29 -18.67 -4.81
C GLY A 266 -6.34 -17.43 -3.91
N ASN A 267 -5.24 -16.70 -3.81
CA ASN A 267 -5.14 -15.43 -3.08
C ASN A 267 -5.19 -14.20 -3.99
N LYS A 268 -5.56 -14.38 -5.27
CA LYS A 268 -5.58 -13.31 -6.25
C LYS A 268 -7.01 -12.89 -6.57
N LEU A 269 -7.25 -11.59 -6.56
CA LEU A 269 -8.42 -10.95 -7.15
C LEU A 269 -7.98 -10.44 -8.51
N LYS A 270 -8.46 -11.06 -9.58
CA LYS A 270 -8.20 -10.63 -10.94
C LYS A 270 -9.34 -9.73 -11.38
N ILE A 271 -9.05 -8.51 -11.82
CA ILE A 271 -10.05 -7.55 -12.26
C ILE A 271 -9.61 -6.85 -13.55
N VAL A 272 -10.58 -6.45 -14.36
CA VAL A 272 -10.35 -5.46 -15.43
C VAL A 272 -10.09 -4.07 -14.84
N SER A 273 -9.31 -3.26 -15.54
CA SER A 273 -8.99 -1.89 -15.17
C SER A 273 -10.24 -1.02 -15.09
N PRO A 274 -10.46 -0.27 -13.99
CA PRO A 274 -11.50 0.75 -13.92
C PRO A 274 -11.43 1.80 -15.04
N LEU A 275 -10.25 2.02 -15.62
CA LEU A 275 -10.04 2.96 -16.73
C LEU A 275 -10.54 2.43 -18.06
N ASN A 276 -10.72 1.12 -18.19
CA ASN A 276 -11.23 0.47 -19.39
C ASN A 276 -12.11 -0.75 -19.02
N PRO A 277 -13.27 -0.51 -18.40
CA PRO A 277 -14.07 -1.55 -17.75
C PRO A 277 -14.90 -2.41 -18.71
N GLY A 278 -14.95 -2.06 -20.00
CA GLY A 278 -15.86 -2.66 -20.97
C GLY A 278 -17.24 -1.99 -21.01
N PRO A 279 -18.18 -2.53 -21.83
CA PRO A 279 -19.47 -1.89 -22.10
C PRO A 279 -20.50 -2.04 -20.97
N GLU A 280 -20.42 -3.11 -20.18
CA GLU A 280 -21.38 -3.43 -19.11
C GLU A 280 -21.02 -2.79 -17.76
N HIS A 281 -19.86 -2.12 -17.67
CA HIS A 281 -19.31 -1.65 -16.40
C HIS A 281 -18.87 -0.19 -16.45
N THR A 282 -18.84 0.43 -15.29
CA THR A 282 -18.33 1.78 -15.06
C THR A 282 -17.15 1.72 -14.10
N TYR A 283 -16.33 2.77 -14.08
CA TYR A 283 -15.24 2.90 -13.10
C TYR A 283 -15.71 2.56 -11.66
N ARG A 284 -16.85 3.12 -11.24
CA ARG A 284 -17.42 2.90 -9.90
C ARG A 284 -17.92 1.46 -9.70
N SER A 285 -18.51 0.81 -10.72
CA SER A 285 -18.95 -0.58 -10.58
C SER A 285 -17.75 -1.53 -10.45
N ILE A 286 -16.61 -1.25 -11.08
CA ILE A 286 -15.38 -2.03 -10.87
C ILE A 286 -14.88 -1.91 -9.42
N LEU A 287 -14.84 -0.70 -8.85
CA LEU A 287 -14.45 -0.51 -7.45
C LEU A 287 -15.36 -1.31 -6.50
N LYS A 288 -16.68 -1.18 -6.65
CA LYS A 288 -17.66 -1.97 -5.87
C LYS A 288 -17.48 -3.47 -6.05
N SER A 289 -17.23 -3.92 -7.27
CA SER A 289 -16.99 -5.34 -7.56
C SER A 289 -15.73 -5.87 -6.89
N THR A 290 -14.76 -5.02 -6.59
CA THR A 290 -13.58 -5.43 -5.83
C THR A 290 -13.93 -5.77 -4.37
N ILE A 291 -14.89 -5.05 -3.76
CA ILE A 291 -15.46 -5.43 -2.44
C ILE A 291 -16.14 -6.79 -2.54
N HIS A 292 -16.94 -7.00 -3.59
CA HIS A 292 -17.65 -8.26 -3.84
C HIS A 292 -16.65 -9.42 -3.87
N LEU A 293 -15.61 -9.32 -4.70
CA LEU A 293 -14.60 -10.36 -4.86
C LEU A 293 -13.82 -10.59 -3.56
N PHE A 294 -13.52 -9.54 -2.81
CA PHE A 294 -12.88 -9.68 -1.49
C PHE A 294 -13.77 -10.46 -0.52
N ALA A 295 -15.07 -10.16 -0.47
CA ALA A 295 -16.00 -10.85 0.41
C ALA A 295 -16.12 -12.34 0.04
N MET A 296 -16.24 -12.66 -1.26
CA MET A 296 -16.20 -14.04 -1.76
C MET A 296 -14.91 -14.77 -1.37
N TRP A 297 -13.78 -14.09 -1.53
CA TRP A 297 -12.47 -14.62 -1.14
C TRP A 297 -12.41 -14.88 0.36
N LEU A 298 -12.85 -13.93 1.19
CA LEU A 298 -12.86 -14.06 2.64
C LEU A 298 -13.71 -15.25 3.10
N MET A 299 -14.86 -15.48 2.46
CA MET A 299 -15.68 -16.67 2.73
C MET A 299 -14.94 -17.96 2.39
N SER A 300 -14.23 -17.97 1.25
CA SER A 300 -13.39 -19.10 0.83
C SER A 300 -12.21 -19.32 1.78
N ASP A 301 -11.71 -18.25 2.42
CA ASP A 301 -10.64 -18.29 3.40
C ASP A 301 -11.11 -18.79 4.78
N ILE A 302 -12.36 -18.46 5.17
CA ILE A 302 -13.01 -19.01 6.38
C ILE A 302 -13.26 -20.51 6.21
N ASN A 303 -13.85 -20.89 5.07
CA ASN A 303 -14.18 -22.27 4.76
C ASN A 303 -14.14 -22.49 3.24
N PRO A 304 -13.16 -23.25 2.73
CA PRO A 304 -13.04 -23.53 1.29
C PRO A 304 -14.23 -24.27 0.68
N LYS A 305 -15.09 -24.88 1.51
CA LYS A 305 -16.28 -25.63 1.07
C LYS A 305 -17.56 -24.77 1.06
N VAL A 306 -17.48 -23.46 1.28
CA VAL A 306 -18.67 -22.60 1.24
C VAL A 306 -19.29 -22.64 -0.18
N PRO A 307 -20.58 -22.98 -0.29
CA PRO A 307 -21.31 -23.00 -1.55
C PRO A 307 -21.17 -21.70 -2.34
N LYS A 308 -21.17 -21.81 -3.68
CA LYS A 308 -21.08 -20.67 -4.60
C LYS A 308 -22.09 -19.59 -4.26
N TRP A 309 -23.35 -19.98 -4.06
CA TRP A 309 -24.45 -19.05 -3.80
C TRP A 309 -24.32 -18.30 -2.48
N ILE A 310 -23.75 -18.91 -1.42
CA ILE A 310 -23.43 -18.18 -0.18
C ILE A 310 -22.32 -17.16 -0.46
N ARG A 311 -21.25 -17.56 -1.17
CA ARG A 311 -20.14 -16.64 -1.49
C ARG A 311 -20.61 -15.46 -2.34
N GLN A 312 -21.36 -15.73 -3.41
CA GLN A 312 -21.92 -14.73 -4.33
C GLN A 312 -22.94 -13.83 -3.64
N GLY A 313 -23.81 -14.41 -2.80
CA GLY A 313 -24.79 -13.65 -2.01
C GLY A 313 -24.11 -12.69 -1.05
N ILE A 314 -23.10 -13.14 -0.32
CA ILE A 314 -22.33 -12.28 0.61
C ILE A 314 -21.57 -11.22 -0.18
N GLY A 315 -20.95 -11.60 -1.31
CA GLY A 315 -20.31 -10.66 -2.23
C GLY A 315 -21.23 -9.53 -2.65
N GLY A 316 -22.41 -9.85 -3.17
CA GLY A 316 -23.39 -8.86 -3.59
C GLY A 316 -23.93 -8.02 -2.44
N TYR A 317 -24.21 -8.65 -1.29
CA TYR A 317 -24.74 -8.00 -0.10
C TYR A 317 -23.75 -7.02 0.53
N GLU A 318 -22.48 -7.40 0.66
CA GLU A 318 -21.45 -6.54 1.25
C GLU A 318 -21.00 -5.41 0.32
N ALA A 319 -21.06 -5.62 -1.00
CA ALA A 319 -20.66 -4.63 -1.98
C ALA A 319 -21.77 -3.63 -2.36
N ASP A 320 -23.01 -3.87 -1.93
CA ASP A 320 -24.18 -3.05 -2.25
C ASP A 320 -24.27 -2.76 -3.76
N GLN A 321 -24.09 -3.80 -4.58
CA GLN A 321 -24.01 -3.67 -6.04
C GLN A 321 -25.37 -3.47 -6.70
N MET A 322 -26.44 -3.96 -6.08
CA MET A 322 -27.78 -3.96 -6.63
C MET A 322 -28.75 -3.29 -5.67
N THR A 323 -29.65 -2.47 -6.18
CA THR A 323 -30.72 -1.88 -5.36
C THR A 323 -31.79 -2.93 -5.07
N THR A 324 -32.45 -2.81 -3.92
CA THR A 324 -33.59 -3.67 -3.55
C THR A 324 -34.67 -3.66 -4.65
N ALA A 325 -34.96 -2.50 -5.24
CA ALA A 325 -35.94 -2.37 -6.31
C ALA A 325 -35.53 -3.16 -7.57
N PHE A 326 -34.26 -3.07 -7.98
CA PHE A 326 -33.76 -3.84 -9.12
C PHE A 326 -33.86 -5.35 -8.86
N ILE A 327 -33.40 -5.80 -7.69
CA ILE A 327 -33.47 -7.20 -7.29
C ILE A 327 -34.92 -7.68 -7.34
N ASN A 328 -35.82 -6.98 -6.64
CA ASN A 328 -37.22 -7.34 -6.55
C ASN A 328 -37.90 -7.46 -7.92
N ASN A 329 -37.69 -6.46 -8.78
CA ASN A 329 -38.27 -6.48 -10.13
C ASN A 329 -37.72 -7.65 -10.97
N SER A 330 -36.43 -7.97 -10.83
CA SER A 330 -35.78 -9.01 -11.64
C SER A 330 -36.20 -10.45 -11.30
N ILE A 331 -36.64 -10.70 -10.06
CA ILE A 331 -37.05 -12.04 -9.59
C ILE A 331 -38.57 -12.18 -9.39
N TYR A 332 -39.33 -11.11 -9.63
CA TYR A 332 -40.77 -11.05 -9.38
C TYR A 332 -41.53 -12.15 -10.10
N ASP A 333 -41.34 -12.25 -11.43
CA ASP A 333 -42.04 -13.25 -12.25
C ASP A 333 -41.65 -14.68 -11.87
N SER A 334 -40.36 -14.92 -11.58
CA SER A 334 -39.86 -16.21 -11.13
C SER A 334 -40.55 -16.67 -9.85
N ILE A 335 -40.70 -15.77 -8.87
CA ILE A 335 -41.36 -16.09 -7.59
C ILE A 335 -42.87 -16.29 -7.77
N GLN A 336 -43.52 -15.50 -8.62
CA GLN A 336 -44.94 -15.65 -8.95
C GLN A 336 -45.23 -17.01 -9.60
N GLN A 337 -44.34 -17.46 -10.50
CA GLN A 337 -44.48 -18.75 -11.19
C GLN A 337 -44.01 -19.94 -10.35
N GLY A 338 -43.46 -19.72 -9.16
CA GLY A 338 -42.89 -20.78 -8.31
C GLY A 338 -41.53 -21.29 -8.78
N ASN A 339 -40.89 -20.60 -9.72
CA ASN A 339 -39.57 -20.91 -10.27
C ASN A 339 -38.45 -20.34 -9.38
N VAL A 340 -38.45 -20.71 -8.10
CA VAL A 340 -37.35 -20.36 -7.17
C VAL A 340 -36.33 -21.49 -7.18
N PRO A 341 -35.06 -21.22 -7.48
CA PRO A 341 -34.05 -22.27 -7.58
C PRO A 341 -33.76 -22.90 -6.21
N SER A 342 -33.49 -24.20 -6.23
CA SER A 342 -32.94 -24.97 -5.11
C SER A 342 -31.52 -24.55 -4.77
N PHE A 343 -31.04 -24.89 -3.57
CA PHE A 343 -29.64 -24.64 -3.21
C PHE A 343 -28.65 -25.44 -4.05
N GLU A 344 -29.06 -26.61 -4.57
CA GLU A 344 -28.27 -27.41 -5.49
C GLU A 344 -28.10 -26.70 -6.85
N GLU A 345 -29.20 -26.22 -7.44
CA GLU A 345 -29.16 -25.45 -8.69
C GLU A 345 -28.32 -24.17 -8.55
N LEU A 346 -28.49 -23.45 -7.43
CA LEU A 346 -27.70 -22.27 -7.11
C LEU A 346 -26.21 -22.58 -6.88
N ASN A 347 -25.84 -23.84 -6.61
CA ASN A 347 -24.45 -24.23 -6.43
C ASN A 347 -23.77 -24.69 -7.73
N ASN A 348 -24.48 -24.74 -8.85
CA ASN A 348 -23.90 -25.15 -10.13
C ASN A 348 -22.86 -24.13 -10.64
N ASP A 349 -21.67 -24.64 -11.02
CA ASP A 349 -20.56 -23.88 -11.58
C ASP A 349 -20.70 -23.71 -13.11
N SER A 350 -21.85 -23.18 -13.56
CA SER A 350 -22.09 -22.78 -14.96
C SER A 350 -22.41 -21.29 -15.08
N TRP A 351 -22.38 -20.79 -16.33
CA TRP A 351 -22.86 -19.45 -16.69
C TRP A 351 -24.39 -19.29 -16.52
N ASP A 352 -25.12 -20.40 -16.36
CA ASP A 352 -26.57 -20.40 -16.13
C ASP A 352 -26.98 -19.75 -14.80
N PHE A 353 -26.01 -19.50 -13.92
CA PHE A 353 -26.24 -18.81 -12.64
C PHE A 353 -26.90 -17.43 -12.83
N GLU A 354 -26.51 -16.65 -13.84
CA GLU A 354 -27.22 -15.39 -14.15
C GLU A 354 -28.58 -15.64 -14.82
N SER A 355 -28.66 -16.65 -15.70
CA SER A 355 -29.91 -17.02 -16.39
C SER A 355 -31.05 -17.32 -15.41
N MET A 356 -30.72 -17.98 -14.29
CA MET A 356 -31.68 -18.28 -13.22
C MET A 356 -31.83 -17.18 -12.14
N LYS A 357 -31.24 -16.00 -12.36
CA LYS A 357 -31.20 -14.90 -11.37
C LYS A 357 -30.52 -15.27 -10.05
N GLY A 358 -29.50 -16.12 -10.15
CA GLY A 358 -28.76 -16.68 -9.02
C GLY A 358 -28.12 -15.60 -8.14
N PHE A 359 -27.60 -14.50 -8.71
CA PHE A 359 -27.04 -13.40 -7.93
C PHE A 359 -28.10 -12.72 -7.06
N GLN A 360 -29.28 -12.47 -7.63
CA GLN A 360 -30.39 -11.79 -6.98
C GLN A 360 -31.00 -12.69 -5.90
N PHE A 361 -31.24 -13.97 -6.20
CA PHE A 361 -31.69 -14.94 -5.21
C PHE A 361 -30.67 -15.12 -4.07
N SER A 362 -29.40 -15.26 -4.39
CA SER A 362 -28.34 -15.38 -3.37
C SER A 362 -28.25 -14.15 -2.48
N TYR A 363 -28.39 -12.93 -3.04
CA TYR A 363 -28.48 -11.70 -2.25
C TYR A 363 -29.66 -11.76 -1.28
N ARG A 364 -30.86 -12.08 -1.78
CA ARG A 364 -32.07 -12.15 -0.96
C ARG A 364 -31.99 -13.23 0.11
N PHE A 365 -31.26 -14.31 -0.15
CA PHE A 365 -30.97 -15.31 0.88
C PHE A 365 -30.15 -14.71 2.02
N ILE A 366 -29.05 -14.00 1.72
CA ILE A 366 -28.23 -13.38 2.77
C ILE A 366 -29.02 -12.34 3.56
N GLU A 367 -29.88 -11.57 2.87
CA GLU A 367 -30.78 -10.63 3.54
C GLU A 367 -31.79 -11.35 4.47
N PHE A 368 -32.36 -12.48 4.02
CA PHE A 368 -33.25 -13.32 4.83
C PHE A 368 -32.56 -13.80 6.10
N ILE A 369 -31.35 -14.37 6.00
CA ILE A 369 -30.60 -14.80 7.19
C ILE A 369 -30.34 -13.62 8.12
N ALA A 370 -29.85 -12.50 7.57
CA ALA A 370 -29.47 -11.34 8.36
C ALA A 370 -30.66 -10.72 9.11
N LYS A 371 -31.87 -10.76 8.53
CA LYS A 371 -33.08 -10.20 9.14
C LYS A 371 -33.79 -11.15 10.10
N GLU A 372 -33.94 -12.42 9.74
CA GLU A 372 -34.75 -13.37 10.52
C GLU A 372 -33.96 -14.06 11.62
N TYR A 373 -32.65 -14.26 11.43
CA TYR A 373 -31.80 -15.02 12.35
C TYR A 373 -30.68 -14.16 12.92
N GLY A 374 -30.03 -13.36 12.08
CA GLY A 374 -28.97 -12.45 12.47
C GLY A 374 -27.58 -12.89 12.01
N LEU A 375 -26.59 -12.08 12.38
CA LEU A 375 -25.20 -12.28 12.00
C LEU A 375 -24.53 -13.52 12.62
N PRO A 376 -24.81 -13.93 13.87
CA PRO A 376 -24.21 -15.13 14.45
C PRO A 376 -24.54 -16.41 13.66
N GLU A 377 -25.79 -16.58 13.25
CA GLU A 377 -26.30 -17.74 12.51
C GLU A 377 -25.74 -17.75 11.08
N LEU A 378 -25.66 -16.58 10.43
CA LEU A 378 -24.95 -16.45 9.15
C LEU A 378 -23.49 -16.90 9.26
N ASN A 379 -22.81 -16.50 10.34
CA ASN A 379 -21.43 -16.90 10.62
C ASN A 379 -21.26 -18.40 10.85
N GLN A 380 -22.24 -19.04 11.50
CA GLN A 380 -22.27 -20.48 11.66
C GLN A 380 -22.50 -21.18 10.32
N LEU A 381 -23.43 -20.68 9.51
CA LEU A 381 -23.73 -21.25 8.18
C LEU A 381 -22.52 -21.20 7.24
N ILE A 382 -21.75 -20.10 7.24
CA ILE A 382 -20.49 -20.02 6.48
C ILE A 382 -19.51 -21.12 6.93
N ARG A 383 -19.40 -21.38 8.24
CA ARG A 383 -18.47 -22.37 8.80
C ARG A 383 -18.96 -23.81 8.65
N ASN A 384 -20.27 -24.02 8.62
CA ASN A 384 -20.90 -25.32 8.43
C ASN A 384 -22.12 -25.22 7.47
N PRO A 385 -21.89 -25.20 6.15
CA PRO A 385 -22.95 -24.97 5.15
C PRO A 385 -24.07 -26.00 5.13
N ASN A 386 -23.83 -27.22 5.65
CA ASN A 386 -24.82 -28.29 5.70
C ASN A 386 -25.52 -28.37 7.07
N GLY A 387 -25.18 -27.47 8.00
CA GLY A 387 -25.61 -27.50 9.40
C GLY A 387 -27.03 -26.98 9.67
N PHE A 388 -27.97 -27.12 8.73
CA PHE A 388 -29.30 -26.52 8.86
C PHE A 388 -30.05 -26.97 10.12
N ARG A 389 -29.89 -28.25 10.52
CA ARG A 389 -30.54 -28.80 11.72
C ARG A 389 -29.97 -28.21 13.00
N GLU A 390 -28.66 -28.04 13.06
CA GLU A 390 -27.96 -27.51 14.22
C GLU A 390 -28.15 -26.00 14.36
N ILE A 391 -28.12 -25.27 13.24
CA ILE A 391 -28.13 -23.80 13.20
C ILE A 391 -29.56 -23.24 13.25
N PHE A 392 -30.47 -23.81 12.46
CA PHE A 392 -31.83 -23.27 12.25
C PHE A 392 -32.95 -24.19 12.75
N HIS A 393 -32.59 -25.32 13.37
CA HIS A 393 -33.51 -26.30 13.94
C HIS A 393 -34.55 -26.82 12.93
N CYS A 394 -34.14 -27.00 11.67
CA CYS A 394 -34.97 -27.58 10.61
C CYS A 394 -34.10 -28.29 9.55
N SER A 395 -34.73 -29.06 8.68
CA SER A 395 -34.09 -29.62 7.49
C SER A 395 -33.81 -28.53 6.45
N GLU A 396 -32.90 -28.82 5.51
CA GLU A 396 -32.61 -27.91 4.39
C GLU A 396 -33.84 -27.60 3.54
N SER A 397 -34.71 -28.59 3.31
CA SER A 397 -35.97 -28.42 2.57
C SER A 397 -36.93 -27.47 3.29
N GLU A 398 -37.15 -27.69 4.59
CA GLU A 398 -38.01 -26.80 5.40
C GLU A 398 -37.43 -25.38 5.47
N PHE A 399 -36.10 -25.26 5.47
CA PHE A 399 -35.42 -23.97 5.45
C PHE A 399 -35.62 -23.23 4.12
N HIS A 400 -35.52 -23.95 3.00
CA HIS A 400 -35.80 -23.43 1.66
C HIS A 400 -37.25 -22.95 1.54
N ASP A 401 -38.21 -23.70 2.06
CA ASP A 401 -39.62 -23.30 2.10
C ASP A 401 -39.85 -22.00 2.89
N ARG A 402 -39.19 -21.85 4.05
CA ARG A 402 -39.23 -20.61 4.84
C ARG A 402 -38.67 -19.43 4.08
N TRP A 403 -37.56 -19.64 3.36
CA TRP A 403 -36.96 -18.60 2.54
C TRP A 403 -37.88 -18.20 1.37
N ILE A 404 -38.51 -19.15 0.68
CA ILE A 404 -39.52 -18.85 -0.36
C ILE A 404 -40.68 -18.03 0.22
N LEU A 405 -41.18 -18.39 1.40
CA LEU A 405 -42.25 -17.64 2.06
C LEU A 405 -41.83 -16.20 2.36
N TYR A 406 -40.61 -16.01 2.87
CA TYR A 406 -40.03 -14.69 3.09
C TYR A 406 -39.96 -13.88 1.80
N LEU A 407 -39.48 -14.48 0.70
CA LEU A 407 -39.42 -13.80 -0.60
C LEU A 407 -40.80 -13.32 -1.07
N LYS A 408 -41.83 -14.15 -0.91
CA LYS A 408 -43.21 -13.79 -1.26
C LYS A 408 -43.73 -12.61 -0.41
N GLN A 409 -43.50 -12.63 0.91
CA GLN A 409 -43.93 -11.55 1.79
C GLN A 409 -43.26 -10.20 1.45
N GLN A 410 -42.03 -10.21 0.95
CA GLN A 410 -41.29 -8.99 0.63
C GLN A 410 -41.69 -8.38 -0.73
N LEU A 411 -42.25 -9.19 -1.64
CA LEU A 411 -42.69 -8.75 -2.97
C LEU A 411 -44.19 -8.51 -3.08
N PHE A 412 -44.97 -9.18 -2.24
CA PHE A 412 -46.43 -9.10 -2.16
C PHE A 412 -46.83 -8.72 -0.73
N PRO A 413 -46.51 -7.48 -0.28
CA PRO A 413 -46.74 -7.04 1.09
C PRO A 413 -48.22 -6.92 1.46
#